data_AF-A0A3G6NB90-F1
#
_entry.id   AF-A0A3G6NB90-F1
#
_cell.length_a   1.000
_cell.length_b   1.000
_cell.length_c   1.000
_cell.angle_alpha   90.00
_cell.angle_beta   90.00
_cell.angle_gamma   90.00
#
_symmetry.space_group_name_H-M   'P 1'
#
loop_
_entity.id
_entity.type
_entity.pdbx_description
1 polymer ?
#
loop_
_entity_poly.entity_id
_entity_poly.type
_entity_poly.pdbx_seq_one_letter_code
_entity_poly.pdbx_strand_id
1 'polypeptide(L)' 'MNKWILKNTAKDVSLRVVMETIGVYHQKFAHFLIDNDFDTNIILPNKISNYLRTMDIKTITDKT' A
#
# COMPACT_ATOMS: atom_id res chain seq x y z
N MET A 1 7.50 3.48 14.63
CA MET A 1 7.07 3.47 13.22
C MET A 1 7.93 4.39 12.35
N ASN A 2 7.95 5.71 12.58
CA ASN A 2 8.69 6.68 11.74
C ASN A 2 10.16 6.33 11.50
N LYS A 3 10.92 5.93 12.53
CA LYS A 3 12.33 5.55 12.37
C LYS A 3 12.55 4.38 11.41
N TRP A 4 11.65 3.39 11.40
CA TRP A 4 11.77 2.23 10.53
C TRP A 4 11.41 2.58 9.09
N ILE A 5 10.32 3.32 8.89
CA ILE A 5 9.88 3.77 7.56
C ILE A 5 10.96 4.67 6.93
N LEU A 6 11.44 5.67 7.65
CA LEU A 6 12.46 6.60 7.17
C LEU A 6 13.81 5.92 6.90
N LYS A 7 14.17 4.88 7.67
CA LYS A 7 15.37 4.07 7.41
C LYS A 7 15.28 3.33 6.08
N ASN A 8 14.07 2.90 5.67
CA ASN A 8 13.84 2.08 4.49
C ASN A 8 13.31 2.89 3.29
N THR A 9 13.33 4.22 3.36
CA THR A 9 12.83 5.10 2.30
C THR A 9 13.95 6.02 1.81
N ALA A 10 14.05 6.20 0.50
CA ALA A 10 14.95 7.18 -0.08
C ALA A 10 14.51 8.60 0.29
N LYS A 11 15.45 9.44 0.73
CA LYS A 11 15.15 10.81 1.20
C LYS A 11 14.66 11.74 0.10
N ASP A 12 15.01 11.43 -1.15
CA ASP A 12 14.73 12.29 -2.31
C ASP A 12 13.42 11.93 -3.01
N VAL A 13 12.65 10.96 -2.47
CA VAL A 13 11.41 10.49 -3.06
C VAL A 13 10.26 10.70 -2.08
N SER A 14 9.13 11.20 -2.57
CA SER A 14 7.91 11.32 -1.77
C SER A 14 7.44 9.96 -1.30
N LEU A 15 7.28 9.79 0.00
CA LEU A 15 6.77 8.56 0.58
C LEU A 15 5.25 8.52 0.53
N ARG A 16 4.70 7.42 0.00
CA ARG A 16 3.27 7.13 -0.01
C ARG A 16 3.01 5.75 0.57
N VAL A 17 2.15 5.67 1.57
CA VAL A 17 1.71 4.42 2.19
C VAL A 17 0.43 3.95 1.51
N VAL A 18 0.42 2.71 1.02
CA VAL A 18 -0.75 2.10 0.39
C VAL A 18 -1.18 0.90 1.23
N MET A 19 -2.48 0.78 1.52
CA MET A 19 -3.01 -0.37 2.26
C MET A 19 -4.28 -0.93 1.62
N GLU A 20 -4.42 -2.26 1.70
CA GLU A 20 -5.61 -3.00 1.30
C GLU A 20 -6.63 -3.01 2.45
N THR A 21 -7.91 -2.87 2.11
CA THR A 21 -8.98 -2.78 3.12
C THR A 21 -9.88 -3.99 3.16
N ILE A 22 -9.84 -4.72 4.27
CA ILE A 22 -10.82 -5.75 4.60
C ILE A 22 -11.47 -5.35 5.93
N GLY A 23 -12.69 -4.81 5.88
CA GLY A 23 -13.40 -4.29 7.05
C GLY A 23 -12.85 -2.97 7.59
N VAL A 24 -13.30 -2.51 8.78
CA VAL A 24 -13.03 -1.15 9.33
C VAL A 24 -11.69 -1.03 10.08
N TYR A 25 -10.94 -2.11 10.26
CA TYR A 25 -9.72 -2.12 11.09
C TYR A 25 -8.58 -1.22 10.58
N HIS A 26 -8.57 -0.92 9.28
CA HIS A 26 -7.60 -0.04 8.65
C HIS A 26 -7.76 1.43 9.07
N GLN A 27 -8.93 1.85 9.57
CA GLN A 27 -9.22 3.27 9.84
C GLN A 27 -8.31 3.87 10.92
N LYS A 28 -8.15 3.20 12.07
CA LYS A 28 -7.29 3.70 13.16
C LYS A 28 -5.84 3.85 12.70
N PHE A 29 -5.38 2.94 11.86
CA PHE A 29 -4.03 2.99 11.31
C PHE A 29 -3.87 4.08 10.25
N ALA A 30 -4.86 4.26 9.38
CA ALA A 30 -4.89 5.36 8.42
C ALA A 30 -4.90 6.72 9.11
N HIS A 31 -5.71 6.91 10.16
CA HIS A 31 -5.71 8.13 10.96
C HIS A 31 -4.33 8.41 11.56
N PHE A 32 -3.71 7.41 12.20
CA PHE A 32 -2.35 7.56 12.73
C PHE A 32 -1.33 8.02 11.67
N LEU A 33 -1.40 7.48 10.45
CA LEU A 33 -0.48 7.86 9.38
C LEU A 33 -0.74 9.28 8.86
N ILE A 34 -2.00 9.65 8.70
CA ILE A 34 -2.41 11.01 8.29
C ILE A 34 -1.96 12.04 9.34
N ASP A 35 -2.16 11.73 10.63
CA ASP A 35 -1.73 12.59 11.75
C ASP A 35 -0.20 12.76 11.83
N ASN A 36 0.57 11.92 11.14
CA ASN A 36 2.03 11.97 11.05
C ASN A 36 2.52 12.46 9.65
N ASP A 37 1.66 13.14 8.89
CA ASP A 37 1.97 13.72 7.57
C ASP A 37 2.39 12.70 6.49
N PHE A 38 1.95 11.44 6.62
CA PHE A 38 2.16 10.45 5.57
C PHE A 38 1.02 10.48 4.54
N ASP A 39 1.40 10.60 3.25
CA ASP A 39 0.46 10.44 2.15
C ASP A 39 -0.05 8.99 2.13
N THR A 40 -1.34 8.80 2.41
CA THR A 40 -1.93 7.50 2.69
C THR A 40 -3.04 7.20 1.70
N ASN A 41 -2.95 6.06 1.01
CA ASN A 41 -3.93 5.60 0.03
C ASN A 41 -4.54 4.27 0.48
N ILE A 42 -5.87 4.21 0.38
CA ILE A 42 -6.69 3.10 0.83
C ILE A 42 -7.33 2.48 -0.40
N ILE A 43 -7.07 1.19 -0.65
CA ILE A 43 -7.55 0.50 -1.85
C ILE A 43 -8.40 -0.71 -1.46
N LEU A 44 -9.47 -0.92 -2.21
CA LEU A 44 -10.32 -2.11 -2.07
C LEU A 44 -9.62 -3.36 -2.65
N PRO A 45 -9.76 -4.53 -2.00
CA PRO A 45 -9.22 -5.80 -2.45
C PRO A 45 -9.57 -6.14 -3.90
N ASN A 46 -10.84 -5.94 -4.26
CA ASN A 46 -11.34 -6.21 -5.61
C ASN A 46 -10.66 -5.32 -6.67
N LYS A 47 -10.33 -4.07 -6.32
CA LYS A 47 -9.68 -3.12 -7.21
C LYS A 47 -8.23 -3.51 -7.45
N ILE A 48 -7.51 -3.90 -6.40
CA ILE A 48 -6.13 -4.42 -6.52
C ILE A 48 -6.14 -5.69 -7.37
N SER A 49 -7.02 -6.65 -7.05
CA SER A 49 -7.10 -7.93 -7.76
C SER A 49 -7.50 -7.78 -9.23
N ASN A 50 -8.45 -6.89 -9.54
CA ASN A 50 -8.84 -6.61 -10.92
C ASN A 50 -7.72 -5.90 -11.69
N TYR A 51 -7.05 -4.92 -11.09
CA TYR A 51 -5.93 -4.22 -11.72
C TYR A 51 -4.77 -5.18 -12.03
N LEU A 52 -4.41 -6.05 -11.08
CA LEU A 52 -3.39 -7.08 -11.28
C LEU A 52 -3.72 -7.99 -12.48
N ARG A 53 -4.99 -8.39 -12.64
CA ARG A 53 -5.44 -9.22 -13.78
C ARG A 53 -5.36 -8.50 -15.14
N THR A 54 -5.38 -7.18 -15.17
CA THR A 54 -5.18 -6.41 -16.42
C THR A 54 -3.72 -6.21 -16.78
N MET A 55 -2.81 -6.44 -15.84
CA MET A 55 -1.38 -6.39 -16.12
C MET A 55 -0.92 -7.76 -16.59
N ASP A 56 -0.15 -7.80 -17.67
CA ASP A 56 0.40 -9.04 -18.25
C ASP A 56 1.62 -9.54 -17.45
N ILE A 57 1.45 -9.60 -16.11
CA ILE A 57 2.49 -9.98 -15.16
C ILE A 57 2.46 -11.50 -15.04
N LYS A 58 3.49 -12.15 -15.60
CA LYS A 58 3.72 -13.58 -15.38
C LYS A 58 3.95 -13.83 -13.89
N THR A 59 3.08 -14.63 -13.28
CA THR A 59 3.26 -15.08 -11.91
C THR A 59 4.23 -16.26 -11.88
N ILE A 60 4.86 -16.52 -10.73
CA ILE A 60 5.81 -17.66 -10.57
C ILE A 60 5.12 -19.01 -10.87
N THR A 61 3.78 -19.05 -10.80
CA THR A 61 2.92 -20.19 -11.12
C THR A 61 2.35 -20.21 -12.53
N ASP A 62 2.72 -19.29 -13.42
CA ASP A 62 2.41 -19.41 -14.84
C ASP A 62 3.14 -20.63 -15.41
N LYS A 63 2.40 -21.72 -15.58
CA LYS A 63 2.88 -22.89 -16.32
C LYS A 63 2.97 -22.53 -17.79
N THR A 64 4.14 -22.79 -18.37
CA THR A 64 4.43 -22.74 -19.80
C THR A 64 3.44 -23.55 -20.64
#